data_AF-A0A7S3W2E6-F1
#
_entry.id   AF-A0A7S3W2E6-F1
#
_cell.length_a   1.000
_cell.length_b   1.000
_cell.length_c   1.000
_cell.angle_alpha   90.00
_cell.angle_beta   90.00
_cell.angle_gamma   90.00
#
_symmetry.space_group_name_H-M   'P 1'
#
loop_
_entity.id
_entity.type
_entity.pdbx_description
1 polymer ?
#
loop_
_entity_poly.entity_id
_entity_poly.type
_entity_poly.pdbx_seq_one_letter_code
_entity_poly.pdbx_strand_id
1 'polypeptide(L)'
;MVEEQKHDVVYEDETTKAKVELAKVETKTGEETEECIFKMRCKLFRFRDNQWKERGIGNCKLLRNKAEKKIRFVMRQEKTLKPVGNFLLSESPLCDLATMKNSADKAWFWSCNDCSEEEAAIEKLAVRFQNVENSTLFKDAFNAAKEFNIKAKAGDEDLVWAEAIEDVEEVLEDDIDTNKTADADGEEN
;
A
#
# COMPACT_ATOMS: atom_id res chain seq x y z
N MET A 1 30.12 1.80 -61.35
CA MET A 1 30.75 1.65 -60.02
C MET A 1 30.47 2.94 -59.29
N VAL A 2 29.53 2.92 -58.33
CA VAL A 2 29.15 4.11 -57.55
C VAL A 2 29.66 3.83 -56.14
N GLU A 3 30.65 4.59 -55.69
CA GLU A 3 31.12 4.53 -54.31
C GLU A 3 30.07 5.18 -53.41
N GLU A 4 29.46 4.38 -52.53
CA GLU A 4 28.69 4.90 -51.39
C GLU A 4 29.64 5.60 -50.42
N GLN A 5 29.49 6.91 -50.27
CA GLN A 5 30.05 7.64 -49.14
C GLN A 5 29.28 7.22 -47.87
N LYS A 6 29.94 6.46 -46.99
CA LYS A 6 29.46 6.22 -45.63
C LYS A 6 29.55 7.52 -44.84
N HIS A 7 28.39 8.05 -44.48
CA HIS A 7 28.27 9.16 -43.54
C HIS A 7 28.27 8.58 -42.12
N ASP A 8 29.46 8.25 -41.59
CA ASP A 8 29.59 7.93 -40.17
C ASP A 8 29.53 9.24 -39.38
N VAL A 9 28.33 9.62 -38.96
CA VAL A 9 28.15 10.67 -37.95
C VAL A 9 28.59 10.08 -36.62
N VAL A 10 29.83 10.40 -36.22
CA VAL A 10 30.29 10.16 -34.86
C VAL A 10 29.53 11.14 -33.96
N TYR A 11 28.54 10.64 -33.23
CA TYR A 11 27.91 11.38 -32.15
C TYR A 11 28.88 11.38 -30.95
N GLU A 12 29.87 12.27 -30.95
CA GLU A 12 30.49 12.69 -29.70
C GLU A 12 29.48 13.57 -28.96
N ASP A 13 28.75 12.98 -28.00
CA ASP A 13 28.01 13.76 -27.01
C ASP A 13 29.04 14.34 -26.02
N GLU A 14 29.52 15.55 -26.32
CA GLU A 14 30.33 16.41 -25.45
C GLU A 14 29.55 16.92 -24.22
N THR A 15 28.78 16.04 -23.57
CA THR A 15 28.17 16.30 -22.28
C THR A 15 28.44 15.13 -21.35
N THR A 16 29.71 14.95 -20.94
CA THR A 16 30.01 14.26 -19.68
C THR A 16 29.41 15.10 -18.55
N LYS A 17 28.11 14.95 -18.31
CA LYS A 17 27.42 15.46 -17.12
C LYS A 17 28.24 14.98 -15.93
N ALA A 18 28.77 15.94 -15.17
CA ALA A 18 29.51 15.66 -13.96
C ALA A 18 28.76 14.61 -13.14
N LYS A 19 29.40 13.47 -12.89
CA LYS A 19 28.88 12.45 -11.99
C LYS A 19 28.90 13.06 -10.60
N VAL A 20 27.75 13.55 -10.15
CA VAL A 20 27.61 14.08 -8.80
C VAL A 20 27.71 12.91 -7.83
N GLU A 21 28.78 12.87 -7.05
CA GLU A 21 28.89 11.94 -5.92
C GLU A 21 27.98 12.44 -4.80
N LEU A 22 26.83 11.80 -4.66
CA LEU A 22 25.92 12.06 -3.56
C LEU A 22 26.43 11.36 -2.30
N ALA A 23 26.57 12.11 -1.21
CA ALA A 23 26.86 11.52 0.09
C ALA A 23 25.74 10.56 0.49
N LYS A 24 26.09 9.45 1.15
CA LYS A 24 25.12 8.54 1.74
C LYS A 24 24.36 9.28 2.85
N VAL A 25 23.08 9.54 2.63
CA VAL A 25 22.20 10.18 3.62
C VAL A 25 21.47 9.08 4.40
N GLU A 26 21.41 9.22 5.72
CA GLU A 26 20.57 8.37 6.56
C GLU A 26 19.10 8.66 6.28
N THR A 27 18.35 7.64 5.88
CA THR A 27 16.94 7.75 5.55
C THR A 27 16.09 7.34 6.76
N LYS A 28 15.14 8.20 7.14
CA LYS A 28 14.13 7.90 8.15
C LYS A 28 12.81 7.52 7.48
N THR A 29 12.12 6.53 8.04
CA THR A 29 10.82 6.05 7.52
C THR A 29 9.66 6.90 8.01
N GLY A 30 9.83 7.57 9.17
CA GLY A 30 8.75 8.26 9.87
C GLY A 30 7.80 7.32 10.60
N GLU A 31 8.21 6.07 10.82
CA GLU A 31 7.49 5.00 11.52
C GLU A 31 8.18 4.63 12.85
N GLU A 32 9.29 5.29 13.21
CA GLU A 32 10.19 4.88 14.31
C GLU A 32 9.59 5.05 15.72
N THR A 33 8.55 5.87 15.86
CA THR A 33 7.85 6.11 17.13
C THR A 33 6.60 5.26 17.31
N GLU A 34 6.31 4.39 16.35
CA GLU A 34 5.08 3.60 16.30
C GLU A 34 5.37 2.10 16.40
N GLU A 35 4.39 1.37 16.94
CA GLU A 35 4.46 -0.08 17.05
C GLU A 35 3.62 -0.73 15.97
N CYS A 36 4.21 -1.70 15.26
CA CYS A 36 3.46 -2.54 14.35
C CYS A 36 2.62 -3.53 15.18
N ILE A 37 1.30 -3.53 14.98
CA ILE A 37 0.38 -4.47 15.64
C ILE A 37 -0.23 -5.48 14.66
N PHE A 38 -0.05 -5.23 13.36
CA PHE A 38 -0.51 -6.08 12.29
C PHE A 38 0.35 -5.81 11.06
N LYS A 39 0.77 -6.88 10.38
CA LYS A 39 1.54 -6.83 9.14
C LYS A 39 1.11 -7.99 8.26
N MET A 40 0.76 -7.71 7.00
CA MET A 40 0.43 -8.78 6.07
C MET A 40 0.58 -8.35 4.62
N ARG A 41 1.08 -9.28 3.80
CA ARG A 41 1.17 -9.11 2.35
C ARG A 41 -0.21 -9.00 1.72
N CYS A 42 -0.43 -7.98 0.90
CA CYS A 42 -1.69 -7.77 0.19
C CYS A 42 -1.49 -7.00 -1.13
N LYS A 43 -2.57 -6.96 -1.92
CA LYS A 43 -2.69 -6.10 -3.10
C LYS A 43 -3.75 -5.03 -2.83
N LEU A 44 -3.37 -3.77 -2.99
CA LEU A 44 -4.23 -2.61 -2.80
C LEU A 44 -4.69 -2.07 -4.16
N PHE A 45 -5.95 -1.68 -4.23
CA PHE A 45 -6.60 -1.09 -5.38
C PHE A 45 -7.25 0.23 -4.98
N ARG A 46 -7.40 1.12 -5.96
CA ARG A 46 -8.14 2.39 -5.81
C ARG A 46 -9.27 2.43 -6.83
N PHE A 47 -10.40 3.01 -6.47
CA PHE A 47 -11.52 3.19 -7.39
C PHE A 47 -11.35 4.49 -8.20
N ARG A 48 -11.28 4.39 -9.53
CA ARG A 48 -11.22 5.52 -10.48
C ARG A 48 -11.97 5.18 -11.74
N ASP A 49 -12.65 6.16 -12.33
CA ASP A 49 -13.35 6.00 -13.60
C ASP A 49 -14.33 4.81 -13.61
N ASN A 50 -15.04 4.62 -12.49
CA ASN A 50 -15.93 3.49 -12.23
C ASN A 50 -15.29 2.09 -12.28
N GLN A 51 -13.97 2.01 -12.11
CA GLN A 51 -13.21 0.75 -12.13
C GLN A 51 -12.22 0.67 -10.96
N TRP A 52 -11.94 -0.55 -10.51
CA TRP A 52 -10.83 -0.82 -9.59
C TRP A 52 -9.51 -0.87 -10.36
N LYS A 53 -8.57 0.01 -10.01
CA LYS A 53 -7.21 0.04 -10.57
C LYS A 53 -6.22 -0.40 -9.51
N GLU A 54 -5.23 -1.21 -9.88
CA GLU A 54 -4.16 -1.59 -8.96
C GLU A 54 -3.42 -0.33 -8.49
N ARG A 55 -3.21 -0.22 -7.18
CA ARG A 55 -2.49 0.90 -6.55
C ARG A 55 -1.11 0.46 -6.06
N GLY A 56 -0.99 -0.77 -5.56
CA GLY A 56 0.30 -1.34 -5.18
C GLY A 56 0.20 -2.74 -4.57
N ILE A 57 1.32 -3.44 -4.57
CA ILE A 57 1.52 -4.73 -3.91
C ILE A 57 2.57 -4.53 -2.83
N GLY A 58 2.31 -5.02 -1.63
CA GLY A 58 3.10 -4.68 -0.45
C GLY A 58 2.60 -5.34 0.82
N ASN A 59 3.33 -5.10 1.91
CA ASN A 59 2.84 -5.37 3.25
C ASN A 59 1.97 -4.19 3.71
N CYS A 60 0.70 -4.45 4.03
CA CYS A 60 -0.09 -3.50 4.80
C CYS A 60 0.25 -3.66 6.28
N LYS A 61 0.31 -2.54 6.98
CA LYS A 61 0.60 -2.45 8.40
C LYS A 61 -0.49 -1.66 9.11
N LEU A 62 -0.80 -2.06 10.35
CA LEU A 62 -1.47 -1.19 11.31
C LEU A 62 -0.41 -0.76 12.33
N LEU A 63 -0.17 0.55 12.39
CA LEU A 63 0.86 1.16 13.24
C LEU A 63 0.19 1.96 14.34
N ARG A 64 0.61 1.72 15.58
CA ARG A 64 0.08 2.38 16.77
C ARG A 64 1.07 3.35 17.36
N ASN A 65 0.66 4.60 17.53
CA ASN A 65 1.36 5.55 18.37
C ASN A 65 0.85 5.43 19.82
N LYS A 66 1.71 4.98 20.74
CA LYS A 66 1.37 4.80 22.16
C LYS A 66 1.04 6.12 22.87
N ALA A 67 1.76 7.19 22.56
CA ALA A 67 1.59 8.48 23.22
C ALA A 67 0.28 9.16 22.81
N GLU A 68 -0.05 9.11 21.52
CA GLU A 68 -1.26 9.73 20.98
C GLU A 68 -2.49 8.83 21.06
N LYS A 69 -2.32 7.54 21.37
CA LYS A 69 -3.38 6.51 21.33
C LYS A 69 -4.10 6.51 19.97
N LYS A 70 -3.32 6.55 18.89
CA LYS A 70 -3.83 6.52 17.51
C LYS A 70 -3.24 5.35 16.75
N ILE A 71 -4.08 4.73 15.93
CA ILE A 71 -3.69 3.67 15.00
C ILE A 71 -3.92 4.14 13.56
N ARG A 72 -2.91 3.98 12.72
CA ARG A 72 -2.97 4.27 11.28
C ARG A 72 -2.72 3.03 10.44
N PHE A 73 -3.31 3.03 9.25
CA PHE A 73 -2.95 2.11 8.20
C PHE A 73 -1.78 2.69 7.40
N VAL A 74 -0.74 1.88 7.17
CA VAL A 74 0.37 2.22 6.28
C VAL A 74 0.63 1.05 5.33
N MET A 75 0.81 1.33 4.06
CA MET A 75 1.24 0.35 3.08
C MET A 75 2.19 1.00 2.08
N ARG A 76 3.29 0.32 1.79
CA ARG A 76 4.28 0.74 0.79
C ARG A 76 4.33 -0.28 -0.34
N GLN A 77 4.48 0.20 -1.56
CA GLN A 77 4.70 -0.65 -2.71
C GLN A 77 6.10 -1.28 -2.63
N GLU A 78 6.18 -2.58 -2.90
CA GLU A 78 7.44 -3.29 -2.98
C GLU A 78 8.36 -2.73 -4.06
N LYS A 79 9.67 -2.94 -3.89
CA LYS A 79 10.75 -2.46 -4.76
C LYS A 79 10.94 -0.93 -4.72
N THR A 80 9.86 -0.14 -4.81
CA THR A 80 9.93 1.33 -4.81
C THR A 80 9.84 1.93 -3.41
N LEU A 81 9.29 1.20 -2.43
CA LEU A 81 9.01 1.64 -1.06
C LEU A 81 8.12 2.90 -0.98
N LYS A 82 7.47 3.26 -2.09
CA LYS A 82 6.56 4.40 -2.16
C LYS A 82 5.32 4.11 -1.32
N PRO A 83 4.87 5.05 -0.46
CA PRO A 83 3.61 4.88 0.23
C PRO A 83 2.46 4.84 -0.78
N VAL A 84 1.58 3.85 -0.63
CA VAL A 84 0.36 3.65 -1.44
C VAL A 84 -0.91 3.63 -0.59
N GLY A 85 -0.75 3.64 0.74
CA GLY A 85 -1.81 3.91 1.69
C GLY A 85 -1.20 4.46 2.98
N ASN A 86 -1.77 5.54 3.50
CA ASN A 86 -1.36 6.19 4.74
C ASN A 86 -2.55 7.00 5.30
N PHE A 87 -3.30 6.42 6.22
CA PHE A 87 -4.49 7.07 6.79
C PHE A 87 -4.76 6.65 8.22
N LEU A 88 -5.35 7.54 9.01
CA LEU A 88 -5.87 7.15 10.33
C LEU A 88 -7.14 6.33 10.18
N LEU A 89 -7.26 5.25 10.96
CA LEU A 89 -8.52 4.52 11.06
C LEU A 89 -9.56 5.40 11.72
N SER A 90 -10.53 5.83 10.93
CA SER A 90 -11.55 6.82 11.30
C SER A 90 -12.90 6.13 11.58
N GLU A 91 -13.80 6.87 12.22
CA GLU A 91 -15.17 6.41 12.47
C GLU A 91 -16.03 6.39 11.20
N SER A 92 -17.19 5.73 11.27
CA SER A 92 -18.16 5.64 10.18
C SER A 92 -18.56 7.04 9.66
N PRO A 93 -18.71 7.24 8.34
CA PRO A 93 -18.71 6.24 7.26
C PRO A 93 -17.33 5.89 6.70
N LEU A 94 -16.26 6.48 7.24
CA LEU A 94 -14.90 6.15 6.83
C LEU A 94 -14.46 4.83 7.50
N CYS A 95 -13.59 4.10 6.82
CA CYS A 95 -13.05 2.84 7.30
C CYS A 95 -14.14 1.81 7.68
N ASP A 96 -15.31 1.84 7.02
CA ASP A 96 -16.31 0.78 7.09
C ASP A 96 -15.97 -0.28 6.04
N LEU A 97 -15.53 -1.46 6.49
CA LEU A 97 -15.21 -2.57 5.60
C LEU A 97 -16.48 -3.17 5.00
N ALA A 98 -16.51 -3.27 3.66
CA ALA A 98 -17.54 -3.94 2.90
C ALA A 98 -16.91 -5.02 2.00
N THR A 99 -17.67 -6.08 1.71
CA THR A 99 -17.21 -7.19 0.86
C THR A 99 -17.23 -6.81 -0.61
N MET A 100 -16.22 -7.21 -1.38
CA MET A 100 -16.27 -7.10 -2.85
C MET A 100 -17.02 -8.28 -3.47
N LYS A 101 -17.90 -7.97 -4.44
CA LYS A 101 -18.53 -9.01 -5.28
C LYS A 101 -17.46 -9.82 -6.01
N ASN A 102 -17.70 -11.12 -6.18
CA ASN A 102 -16.80 -12.04 -6.89
C ASN A 102 -15.36 -12.14 -6.34
N SER A 103 -15.14 -11.76 -5.07
CA SER A 103 -13.81 -11.81 -4.44
C SER A 103 -13.49 -13.12 -3.72
N ALA A 104 -14.45 -14.05 -3.66
CA ALA A 104 -14.38 -15.28 -2.87
C ALA A 104 -13.95 -15.03 -1.42
N ASP A 105 -14.49 -13.95 -0.81
CA ASP A 105 -14.22 -13.51 0.57
C ASP A 105 -12.76 -13.14 0.88
N LYS A 106 -11.94 -12.95 -0.17
CA LYS A 106 -10.52 -12.58 -0.04
C LYS A 106 -10.28 -11.06 -0.08
N ALA A 107 -11.33 -10.25 -0.20
CA ALA A 107 -11.18 -8.83 -0.45
C ALA A 107 -12.23 -7.95 0.22
N TRP A 108 -11.77 -6.81 0.73
CA TRP A 108 -12.57 -5.78 1.40
C TRP A 108 -12.37 -4.43 0.74
N PHE A 109 -13.39 -3.57 0.78
CA PHE A 109 -13.27 -2.18 0.35
C PHE A 109 -13.83 -1.21 1.40
N TRP A 110 -13.31 0.01 1.43
CA TRP A 110 -13.74 1.09 2.33
C TRP A 110 -13.42 2.46 1.73
N SER A 111 -13.91 3.53 2.36
CA SER A 111 -13.50 4.90 2.08
C SER A 111 -12.60 5.43 3.21
N CYS A 112 -11.58 6.22 2.90
CA CYS A 112 -10.67 6.82 3.90
C CYS A 112 -10.14 8.18 3.45
N ASN A 113 -9.68 9.01 4.39
CA ASN A 113 -8.90 10.20 4.08
C ASN A 113 -7.41 9.83 4.01
N ASP A 114 -6.94 9.56 2.79
CA ASP A 114 -5.61 9.02 2.51
C ASP A 114 -4.59 10.13 2.26
N CYS A 115 -3.43 10.01 2.89
CA CYS A 115 -2.30 10.93 2.83
C CYS A 115 -1.04 10.23 2.29
N SER A 116 -1.20 9.27 1.39
CA SER A 116 -0.05 8.58 0.77
C SER A 116 0.52 9.33 -0.44
N GLU A 117 -0.25 10.28 -0.99
CA GLU A 117 0.16 11.19 -2.05
C GLU A 117 0.44 12.59 -1.48
N GLU A 118 0.75 13.57 -2.35
CA GLU A 118 1.14 14.92 -1.92
C GLU A 118 0.05 15.65 -1.12
N GLU A 119 -1.21 15.39 -1.46
CA GLU A 119 -2.37 15.99 -0.81
C GLU A 119 -3.28 14.92 -0.20
N ALA A 120 -3.85 15.24 0.97
CA ALA A 120 -4.84 14.39 1.61
C ALA A 120 -6.13 14.36 0.78
N ALA A 121 -6.62 13.17 0.44
CA ALA A 121 -7.81 12.99 -0.38
C ALA A 121 -8.71 11.88 0.14
N ILE A 122 -10.03 12.03 -0.06
CA ILE A 122 -10.96 10.93 0.18
C ILE A 122 -10.77 9.89 -0.94
N GLU A 123 -10.30 8.72 -0.56
CA GLU A 123 -10.10 7.58 -1.42
C GLU A 123 -11.13 6.50 -1.13
N LYS A 124 -11.55 5.80 -2.19
CA LYS A 124 -12.23 4.51 -2.08
C LYS A 124 -11.21 3.42 -2.43
N LEU A 125 -10.78 2.69 -1.42
CA LEU A 125 -9.73 1.69 -1.51
C LEU A 125 -10.32 0.28 -1.38
N ALA A 126 -9.57 -0.67 -1.93
CA ALA A 126 -9.87 -2.08 -1.89
C ALA A 126 -8.59 -2.85 -1.61
N VAL A 127 -8.65 -3.86 -0.74
CA VAL A 127 -7.52 -4.74 -0.44
C VAL A 127 -7.90 -6.18 -0.77
N ARG A 128 -6.96 -6.93 -1.33
CA ARG A 128 -7.09 -8.37 -1.59
C ARG A 128 -5.93 -9.14 -0.99
N PHE A 129 -6.25 -10.28 -0.38
CA PHE A 129 -5.30 -11.20 0.23
C PHE A 129 -5.20 -12.50 -0.57
N GLN A 130 -4.14 -13.27 -0.29
CA GLN A 130 -3.87 -14.54 -0.96
C GLN A 130 -4.97 -15.57 -0.68
N ASN A 131 -5.40 -15.66 0.58
CA ASN A 131 -6.39 -16.63 1.05
C ASN A 131 -7.45 -15.95 1.96
N VAL A 132 -8.51 -16.70 2.29
CA VAL A 132 -9.64 -16.21 3.11
C VAL A 132 -9.25 -16.02 4.57
N GLU A 133 -8.32 -16.84 5.07
CA GLU A 133 -7.80 -16.76 6.44
C GLU A 133 -7.14 -15.40 6.68
N ASN A 134 -6.20 -15.03 5.82
CA ASN A 134 -5.54 -13.71 5.82
C ASN A 134 -6.58 -12.58 5.72
N SER A 135 -7.54 -12.71 4.79
CA SER A 135 -8.62 -11.73 4.65
C SER A 135 -9.44 -11.53 5.93
N THR A 136 -9.67 -12.61 6.67
CA THR A 136 -10.39 -12.59 7.95
C THR A 136 -9.55 -11.97 9.05
N LEU A 137 -8.27 -12.36 9.18
CA LEU A 137 -7.33 -11.77 10.14
C LEU A 137 -7.20 -10.26 9.95
N PHE A 138 -7.12 -9.79 8.70
CA PHE A 138 -7.12 -8.36 8.40
C PHE A 138 -8.40 -7.67 8.86
N LYS A 139 -9.55 -8.24 8.53
CA LYS A 139 -10.85 -7.66 8.88
C LYS A 139 -10.98 -7.48 10.39
N ASP A 140 -10.58 -8.49 11.15
CA ASP A 140 -10.67 -8.48 12.62
C ASP A 140 -9.70 -7.45 13.21
N ALA A 141 -8.43 -7.44 12.77
CA ALA A 141 -7.44 -6.47 13.20
C ALA A 141 -7.82 -5.03 12.85
N PHE A 142 -8.33 -4.80 11.63
CA PHE A 142 -8.73 -3.47 11.15
C PHE A 142 -9.93 -2.93 11.94
N ASN A 143 -10.94 -3.76 12.20
CA ASN A 143 -12.11 -3.36 12.99
C ASN A 143 -11.74 -3.12 14.46
N ALA A 144 -10.91 -3.97 15.06
CA ALA A 144 -10.42 -3.78 16.42
C ALA A 144 -9.62 -2.48 16.57
N ALA A 145 -8.74 -2.19 15.61
CA ALA A 145 -7.94 -0.97 15.60
C ALA A 145 -8.79 0.29 15.37
N LYS A 146 -9.84 0.21 14.53
CA LYS A 146 -10.81 1.29 14.37
C LYS A 146 -11.57 1.54 15.69
N GLU A 147 -12.05 0.48 16.34
CA GLU A 147 -12.75 0.59 17.62
C GLU A 147 -11.84 1.20 18.71
N PHE A 148 -10.57 0.78 18.77
CA PHE A 148 -9.57 1.38 19.64
C PHE A 148 -9.47 2.90 19.44
N ASN A 149 -9.39 3.37 18.18
CA ASN A 149 -9.32 4.81 17.89
C ASN A 149 -10.59 5.55 18.32
N ILE A 150 -11.77 4.97 18.11
CA ILE A 150 -13.05 5.55 18.53
C ILE A 150 -13.08 5.73 20.04
N LYS A 151 -12.75 4.66 20.79
CA LYS A 151 -12.69 4.68 22.26
C LYS A 151 -11.65 5.66 22.78
N ALA A 152 -10.45 5.66 22.20
CA ALA A 152 -9.38 6.57 22.59
C ALA A 152 -9.78 8.03 22.37
N LYS A 153 -10.43 8.34 21.24
CA LYS A 153 -10.97 9.67 20.93
C LYS A 153 -12.08 10.08 21.92
N ALA A 154 -12.90 9.13 22.36
CA ALA A 154 -13.95 9.35 23.36
C ALA A 154 -13.40 9.51 24.79
N GLY A 155 -12.09 9.32 25.01
CA GLY A 155 -11.47 9.40 26.33
C GLY A 155 -11.69 8.17 27.20
N ASP A 156 -12.02 7.02 26.61
CA ASP A 156 -12.15 5.76 27.34
C ASP A 156 -10.81 5.34 27.95
N GLU A 157 -10.87 4.82 29.18
CA GLU A 157 -9.72 4.31 29.92
C GLU A 157 -9.50 2.81 29.66
N ASP A 158 -10.55 2.06 29.30
CA ASP A 158 -10.50 0.62 29.03
C ASP A 158 -10.17 0.31 27.57
N LEU A 159 -8.97 0.74 27.17
CA LEU A 159 -8.44 0.49 25.83
C LEU A 159 -7.79 -0.89 25.78
N VAL A 160 -8.19 -1.70 24.80
CA VAL A 160 -7.56 -3.00 24.52
C VAL A 160 -6.34 -2.78 23.62
N TRP A 161 -5.15 -3.01 24.18
CA TRP A 161 -3.89 -2.85 23.46
C TRP A 161 -3.49 -4.16 22.79
N ALA A 162 -3.62 -4.23 21.46
CA ALA A 162 -3.07 -5.34 20.69
C ALA A 162 -1.55 -5.51 20.94
N GLU A 163 -1.08 -6.75 20.91
CA GLU A 163 0.35 -7.06 21.03
C GLU A 163 1.12 -6.45 19.86
N ALA A 164 2.31 -5.92 20.16
CA ALA A 164 3.22 -5.47 19.11
C ALA A 164 3.89 -6.69 18.47
N ILE A 165 4.04 -6.66 17.16
CA ILE A 165 4.78 -7.66 16.39
C ILE A 165 6.08 -7.04 15.88
N GLU A 166 7.10 -7.88 15.69
CA GLU A 166 8.35 -7.43 15.10
C GLU A 166 8.15 -7.09 13.62
N ASP A 167 8.47 -5.85 13.24
CA ASP A 167 8.41 -5.39 11.86
C ASP A 167 9.70 -5.76 11.10
N VAL A 168 9.92 -7.06 10.92
CA VAL A 168 11.08 -7.57 10.17
C VAL A 168 10.81 -7.52 8.68
N GLU A 169 11.69 -6.92 7.89
CA GLU A 169 11.58 -7.01 6.42
C GLU A 169 11.81 -8.45 5.97
N GLU A 170 10.76 -9.08 5.45
CA GLU A 170 10.83 -10.42 4.88
C GLU A 170 11.44 -10.36 3.48
N VAL A 171 12.34 -11.30 3.18
CA VAL A 171 12.89 -11.48 1.83
C VAL A 171 11.77 -12.02 0.95
N LEU A 172 11.41 -11.26 -0.09
CA LEU A 172 10.28 -11.56 -0.95
C LEU A 172 10.59 -12.73 -1.89
N GLU A 173 9.87 -13.84 -1.75
CA GLU A 173 9.69 -14.81 -2.84
C GLU A 173 8.45 -14.37 -3.67
N ASP A 174 8.59 -14.31 -5.00
CA ASP A 174 7.59 -13.76 -5.94
C ASP A 174 6.35 -14.70 -6.07
N ASP A 175 5.56 -14.82 -5.00
CA ASP A 175 4.45 -15.79 -4.92
C ASP A 175 3.04 -15.18 -5.09
N ILE A 176 2.94 -13.85 -5.21
CA ILE A 176 1.67 -13.22 -5.58
C ILE A 176 1.60 -13.12 -7.09
N ASP A 177 0.73 -13.93 -7.70
CA ASP A 177 0.38 -13.95 -9.12
C ASP A 177 0.26 -12.50 -9.66
N THR A 178 1.31 -12.06 -10.36
CA THR A 178 1.44 -10.68 -10.82
C THR A 178 0.63 -10.38 -12.07
N ASN A 179 -0.02 -11.36 -12.72
CA ASN A 179 -0.98 -11.08 -13.79
C ASN A 179 -1.66 -12.36 -14.32
N LYS A 180 -2.95 -12.55 -13.97
CA LYS A 180 -3.88 -13.41 -14.73
C LYS A 180 -5.32 -12.87 -14.71
N THR A 181 -5.51 -11.57 -14.93
CA THR A 181 -6.85 -11.05 -15.24
C THR A 181 -6.78 -9.93 -16.27
N ALA A 182 -7.52 -10.12 -17.37
CA ALA A 182 -7.63 -9.32 -18.61
C ALA A 182 -6.45 -9.53 -19.56
N ASP A 183 -6.54 -10.23 -20.70
CA ASP A 183 -7.59 -10.22 -21.73
C ASP A 183 -7.79 -11.63 -22.32
N ALA A 184 -9.02 -12.18 -22.27
CA ALA A 184 -9.38 -13.39 -23.02
C ALA A 184 -10.85 -13.40 -23.50
N ASP A 185 -11.55 -12.27 -23.42
CA ASP A 185 -12.88 -12.12 -24.02
C ASP A 185 -12.80 -11.10 -25.16
N GLY A 186 -12.28 -11.56 -26.29
CA GLY A 186 -12.17 -10.78 -27.51
C GLY A 186 -11.71 -11.66 -28.65
N GLU A 187 -12.67 -12.03 -29.51
CA GLU A 187 -12.56 -12.82 -30.75
C GLU A 187 -12.77 -14.33 -30.60
N GLU A 188 -14.01 -14.76 -30.85
CA GLU A 188 -14.25 -15.83 -31.83
C GLU A 188 -15.56 -15.55 -32.57
N ASN A 189 -15.50 -15.74 -33.90
CA ASN A 189 -16.52 -15.42 -34.91
C ASN A 189 -17.85 -16.15 -34.71
#